data_AF-A0A0L6CQR5-F1
#
_entry.id   AF-A0A0L6CQR5-F1
#
_cell.length_a   1.000
_cell.length_b   1.000
_cell.length_c   1.000
_cell.angle_alpha   90.00
_cell.angle_beta   90.00
_cell.angle_gamma   90.00
#
_symmetry.space_group_name_H-M   'P 1'
#
loop_
_entity.id
_entity.type
_entity.pdbx_description
1 polymer ?
#
loop_
_entity_poly.entity_id
_entity_poly.type
_entity_poly.pdbx_seq_one_letter_code
_entity_poly.pdbx_strand_id
1 'polypeptide(L)'
;MRLTSSLLAVLAALSTLPAAAQEGLEIVGKPEQGKMGFQPAATELARDLQWLDGMINVIIIAIVLFVTALLALAAVRYNRRANATPAKFTHNSPLEIAWTIIPIVILVFIGAFSLPILFKQQEIPEGDINIKVTGYQWYWGYEYTDHEFAFDSYMIGSPATGGDNRLTPEVEEQLVEAGYSRDEFLLATDTAVVVPVGKTVVMTVTGADVIHSWTIPAFGVKQDAVPGRLAQLWFEAEKEGVYFGQCSELCGQAHAYMPITVKVVSEEAYQQWLDGAIEDYAGTPRARQVAAAE
;
A
#
# COMPACT_ATOMS: atom_id res chain seq x y z
N MET A 1 32.69 -19.65 39.41
CA MET A 1 31.30 -19.28 39.76
C MET A 1 30.75 -18.38 38.67
N ARG A 2 30.10 -18.97 37.68
CA ARG A 2 29.26 -18.29 36.67
C ARG A 2 28.09 -19.25 36.43
N LEU A 3 26.94 -18.91 36.96
CA LEU A 3 25.66 -19.60 36.78
C LEU A 3 24.63 -18.50 36.47
N THR A 4 24.22 -18.43 35.21
CA THR A 4 22.84 -18.67 34.73
C THR A 4 21.90 -17.47 34.92
N SER A 5 21.80 -16.64 33.88
CA SER A 5 20.61 -15.85 33.58
C SER A 5 19.94 -16.48 32.36
N SER A 6 19.20 -17.55 32.62
CA SER A 6 18.29 -18.20 31.67
C SER A 6 16.97 -18.32 32.41
N LEU A 7 16.11 -17.31 32.29
CA LEU A 7 14.71 -17.32 32.74
C LEU A 7 14.02 -16.03 32.28
N LEU A 8 13.62 -16.03 31.02
CA LEU A 8 12.46 -15.31 30.49
C LEU A 8 12.00 -16.11 29.28
N ALA A 9 11.51 -17.31 29.58
CA ALA A 9 10.77 -18.14 28.65
C ALA A 9 9.29 -17.99 29.00
N VAL A 10 8.54 -17.58 27.99
CA VAL A 10 7.14 -17.94 27.74
C VAL A 10 6.12 -17.50 28.79
N LEU A 11 5.47 -16.37 28.50
CA LEU A 11 4.03 -16.25 28.66
C LEU A 11 3.50 -15.32 27.56
N ALA A 12 3.57 -15.77 26.31
CA ALA A 12 2.63 -15.31 25.31
C ALA A 12 1.32 -16.04 25.62
N ALA A 13 0.50 -15.46 26.49
CA ALA A 13 -0.91 -15.80 26.48
C ALA A 13 -1.43 -15.29 25.13
N LEU A 14 -1.51 -16.19 24.14
CA LEU A 14 -2.37 -15.97 22.99
C LEU A 14 -3.79 -15.87 23.56
N SER A 15 -4.21 -14.65 23.89
CA SER A 15 -5.61 -14.37 24.10
C SER A 15 -6.28 -14.76 22.76
N THR A 16 -7.16 -15.77 22.79
CA THR A 16 -7.82 -16.28 21.57
C THR A 16 -9.04 -15.43 21.18
N LEU A 17 -9.32 -14.37 21.94
CA LEU A 17 -10.48 -13.50 21.77
C LEU A 17 -10.31 -12.41 20.67
N PRO A 18 -9.14 -11.81 20.40
CA PRO A 18 -8.98 -10.85 19.31
C PRO A 18 -8.99 -11.50 17.91
N ALA A 19 -8.68 -12.81 17.83
CA ALA A 19 -8.62 -13.53 16.56
C ALA A 19 -10.00 -13.76 15.94
N ALA A 20 -11.01 -14.08 16.74
CA ALA A 20 -12.36 -14.42 16.25
C ALA A 20 -13.06 -13.25 15.52
N ALA A 21 -12.80 -11.99 15.92
CA ALA A 21 -13.36 -10.80 15.27
C ALA A 21 -12.73 -10.50 13.89
N GLN A 22 -11.62 -11.18 13.56
CA GLN A 22 -10.89 -11.02 12.30
C GLN A 22 -11.05 -12.25 11.37
N GLU A 23 -11.74 -13.30 11.83
CA GLU A 23 -11.97 -14.52 11.06
C GLU A 23 -13.00 -14.27 9.95
N GLY A 24 -12.74 -14.82 8.77
CA GLY A 24 -13.69 -14.78 7.64
C GLY A 24 -13.68 -13.49 6.81
N LEU A 25 -12.75 -12.56 7.05
CA LEU A 25 -12.57 -11.39 6.18
C LEU A 25 -12.19 -11.83 4.75
N GLU A 26 -12.82 -11.19 3.77
CA GLU A 26 -12.46 -11.37 2.37
C GLU A 26 -11.05 -10.81 2.11
N ILE A 27 -10.19 -11.56 1.41
CA ILE A 27 -8.89 -11.06 0.95
C ILE A 27 -9.12 -10.25 -0.33
N VAL A 28 -9.01 -8.92 -0.23
CA VAL A 28 -9.36 -7.98 -1.30
C VAL A 28 -8.11 -7.36 -1.94
N GLY A 29 -7.25 -6.75 -1.14
CA GLY A 29 -6.07 -6.01 -1.62
C GLY A 29 -4.89 -6.92 -1.90
N LYS A 30 -5.00 -7.79 -2.92
CA LYS A 30 -3.90 -8.66 -3.37
C LYS A 30 -3.73 -8.64 -4.90
N PRO A 31 -2.54 -8.94 -5.43
CA PRO A 31 -2.39 -9.20 -6.85
C PRO A 31 -3.17 -10.45 -7.26
N GLU A 32 -3.67 -10.47 -8.48
CA GLU A 32 -4.36 -11.63 -9.05
C GLU A 32 -3.64 -12.12 -10.31
N GLN A 33 -3.47 -13.44 -10.41
CA GLN A 33 -2.73 -14.08 -11.49
C GLN A 33 -3.30 -13.68 -12.86
N GLY A 34 -2.45 -13.09 -13.70
CA GLY A 34 -2.81 -12.70 -15.07
C GLY A 34 -3.64 -11.42 -15.20
N LYS A 35 -4.00 -10.74 -14.10
CA LYS A 35 -4.60 -9.41 -14.19
C LYS A 35 -3.53 -8.39 -14.59
N MET A 36 -3.90 -7.48 -15.51
CA MET A 36 -3.02 -6.44 -16.07
C MET A 36 -3.34 -5.03 -15.55
N GLY A 37 -4.46 -4.87 -14.82
CA GLY A 37 -4.87 -3.60 -14.24
C GLY A 37 -4.41 -3.44 -12.78
N PHE A 38 -4.92 -2.39 -12.14
CA PHE A 38 -4.71 -2.17 -10.71
C PHE A 38 -5.38 -3.26 -9.84
N GLN A 39 -4.92 -3.35 -8.60
CA GLN A 39 -5.70 -3.99 -7.53
C GLN A 39 -7.04 -3.26 -7.33
N PRO A 40 -8.05 -3.91 -6.71
CA PRO A 40 -9.33 -3.28 -6.42
C PRO A 40 -9.15 -1.98 -5.61
N ALA A 41 -9.79 -0.90 -6.03
CA ALA A 41 -9.85 0.33 -5.24
C ALA A 41 -10.74 0.14 -4.02
N ALA A 42 -10.21 0.40 -2.83
CA ALA A 42 -10.93 0.30 -1.56
C ALA A 42 -11.01 1.63 -0.80
N THR A 43 -10.56 2.72 -1.41
CA THR A 43 -10.63 4.09 -0.90
C THR A 43 -11.00 5.05 -2.02
N GLU A 44 -11.46 6.25 -1.69
CA GLU A 44 -11.66 7.28 -2.70
C GLU A 44 -10.37 7.69 -3.42
N LEU A 45 -9.24 7.73 -2.70
CA LEU A 45 -7.93 8.05 -3.27
C LEU A 45 -7.55 7.04 -4.37
N ALA A 46 -7.74 5.75 -4.11
CA ALA A 46 -7.47 4.70 -5.10
C ALA A 46 -8.37 4.82 -6.32
N ARG A 47 -9.68 5.13 -6.14
CA ARG A 47 -10.59 5.32 -7.28
C ARG A 47 -10.20 6.50 -8.14
N ASP A 48 -9.87 7.63 -7.52
CA ASP A 48 -9.46 8.85 -8.22
C ASP A 48 -8.17 8.60 -9.02
N LEU A 49 -7.18 7.90 -8.42
CA LEU A 49 -5.96 7.49 -9.11
C LEU A 49 -6.23 6.55 -10.30
N GLN A 50 -7.09 5.55 -10.13
CA GLN A 50 -7.43 4.61 -11.21
C GLN A 50 -8.19 5.30 -12.35
N TRP A 51 -9.06 6.26 -12.04
CA TRP A 51 -9.75 7.08 -13.05
C TRP A 51 -8.75 7.98 -13.81
N LEU A 52 -7.85 8.66 -13.08
CA LEU A 52 -6.83 9.52 -13.68
C LEU A 52 -5.90 8.72 -14.59
N ASP A 53 -5.41 7.56 -14.13
CA ASP A 53 -4.63 6.64 -14.95
C ASP A 53 -5.40 6.22 -16.20
N GLY A 54 -6.65 5.77 -16.06
CA GLY A 54 -7.48 5.37 -17.20
C GLY A 54 -7.62 6.47 -18.26
N MET A 55 -7.84 7.72 -17.84
CA MET A 55 -7.89 8.88 -18.73
C MET A 55 -6.54 9.10 -19.43
N ILE A 56 -5.43 9.11 -18.69
CA ILE A 56 -4.08 9.29 -19.25
C ILE A 56 -3.75 8.15 -20.21
N ASN A 57 -4.10 6.92 -19.85
CA ASN A 57 -3.82 5.72 -20.63
C ASN A 57 -4.50 5.79 -22.01
N VAL A 58 -5.76 6.23 -22.08
CA VAL A 58 -6.45 6.47 -23.37
C VAL A 58 -5.73 7.50 -24.22
N ILE A 59 -5.28 8.61 -23.62
CA ILE A 59 -4.55 9.68 -24.32
C ILE A 59 -3.23 9.14 -24.88
N ILE A 60 -2.41 8.46 -24.06
CA ILE A 60 -1.11 7.97 -24.50
C ILE A 60 -1.24 6.83 -25.51
N ILE A 61 -2.24 5.95 -25.39
CA ILE A 61 -2.52 4.92 -26.40
C ILE A 61 -2.84 5.57 -27.75
N ALA A 62 -3.68 6.62 -27.76
CA ALA A 62 -3.98 7.34 -29.01
C ALA A 62 -2.72 7.97 -29.62
N ILE A 63 -1.84 8.56 -28.81
CA ILE A 63 -0.56 9.13 -29.26
C ILE A 63 0.35 8.05 -29.82
N VAL A 64 0.52 6.93 -29.11
CA VAL A 64 1.36 5.81 -29.57
C VAL A 64 0.83 5.25 -30.88
N LEU A 65 -0.47 4.97 -30.99
CA LEU A 65 -1.07 4.49 -32.23
C LEU A 65 -0.87 5.47 -33.39
N PHE A 66 -1.01 6.77 -33.14
CA PHE A 66 -0.77 7.82 -34.14
C PHE A 66 0.69 7.81 -34.62
N VAL A 67 1.67 7.79 -33.70
CA VAL A 67 3.10 7.77 -34.03
C VAL A 67 3.46 6.47 -34.76
N THR A 68 3.00 5.32 -34.28
CA THR A 68 3.22 4.02 -34.91
C THR A 68 2.63 3.98 -36.32
N ALA A 69 1.44 4.52 -36.54
CA ALA A 69 0.82 4.60 -37.86
C ALA A 69 1.62 5.52 -38.80
N LEU A 70 2.11 6.67 -38.33
CA LEU A 70 2.96 7.57 -39.13
C LEU A 70 4.28 6.89 -39.51
N LEU A 71 4.92 6.17 -38.59
CA LEU A 71 6.14 5.43 -38.86
C LEU A 71 5.90 4.31 -39.87
N ALA A 72 4.82 3.53 -39.72
CA ALA A 72 4.44 2.49 -40.65
C ALA A 72 4.13 3.06 -42.05
N LEU A 73 3.37 4.16 -42.10
CA LEU A 73 3.10 4.89 -43.34
C LEU A 73 4.40 5.35 -44.00
N ALA A 74 5.31 5.97 -43.23
CA ALA A 74 6.57 6.45 -43.76
C ALA A 74 7.43 5.30 -44.32
N ALA A 75 7.51 4.18 -43.59
CA ALA A 75 8.24 2.99 -44.01
C ALA A 75 7.67 2.38 -45.29
N VAL A 76 6.34 2.31 -45.44
CA VAL A 76 5.70 1.71 -46.64
C VAL A 76 5.67 2.68 -47.82
N ARG A 77 5.39 3.96 -47.59
CA ARG A 77 5.20 4.96 -48.64
C ARG A 77 6.50 5.57 -49.15
N TYR A 78 7.49 5.71 -48.27
CA TYR A 78 8.76 6.40 -48.57
C TYR A 78 9.99 5.50 -48.48
N ASN A 79 9.83 4.16 -48.47
CA ASN A 79 10.98 3.28 -48.69
C ASN A 79 11.62 3.52 -50.07
N ARG A 80 12.88 3.07 -50.21
CA ARG A 80 13.69 3.25 -51.43
C ARG A 80 13.04 2.70 -52.70
N ARG A 81 12.21 1.65 -52.60
CA ARG A 81 11.52 1.08 -53.77
C ARG A 81 10.36 1.95 -54.23
N ALA A 82 9.56 2.48 -53.31
CA ALA A 82 8.40 3.31 -53.60
C ALA A 82 8.75 4.79 -53.83
N ASN A 83 9.86 5.28 -53.27
CA ASN A 83 10.33 6.66 -53.39
C ASN A 83 11.85 6.71 -53.59
N ALA A 84 12.31 6.48 -54.81
CA ALA A 84 13.75 6.40 -55.14
C ALA A 84 14.49 7.74 -54.99
N THR A 85 13.80 8.87 -55.08
CA THR A 85 14.37 10.21 -54.92
C THR A 85 13.81 10.87 -53.65
N PRO A 86 14.64 11.14 -52.63
CA PRO A 86 14.17 11.75 -51.39
C PRO A 86 13.86 13.23 -51.60
N ALA A 87 12.83 13.73 -50.90
CA ALA A 87 12.57 15.15 -50.81
C ALA A 87 13.68 15.86 -49.99
N LYS A 88 13.80 17.19 -50.15
CA LYS A 88 14.84 18.02 -49.51
C LYS A 88 14.30 19.10 -48.56
N PHE A 89 13.00 19.09 -48.27
CA PHE A 89 12.43 20.05 -47.33
C PHE A 89 13.02 19.83 -45.93
N THR A 90 13.23 20.92 -45.19
CA THR A 90 13.76 20.89 -43.82
C THR A 90 12.86 21.60 -42.83
N HIS A 91 11.80 22.26 -43.30
CA HIS A 91 10.89 23.05 -42.48
C HIS A 91 9.47 22.98 -43.04
N ASN A 92 8.51 23.11 -42.13
CA ASN A 92 7.09 23.33 -42.40
C ASN A 92 6.50 24.05 -41.19
N SER A 93 6.58 25.38 -41.17
CA SER A 93 6.23 26.19 -39.99
C SER A 93 4.80 25.97 -39.48
N PRO A 94 3.76 25.86 -40.33
CA PRO A 94 2.41 25.51 -39.84
C PRO A 94 2.36 24.17 -39.08
N LEU A 95 3.06 23.14 -39.58
CA LEU A 95 3.12 21.83 -38.93
C LEU A 95 3.94 21.89 -37.63
N GLU A 96 5.05 22.63 -37.64
CA GLU A 96 5.89 22.86 -36.46
C GLU A 96 5.12 23.55 -35.33
N ILE A 97 4.34 24.58 -35.65
CA ILE A 97 3.47 25.24 -34.67
C ILE A 97 2.43 24.26 -34.13
N ALA A 98 1.78 23.47 -35.01
CA ALA A 98 0.76 22.52 -34.59
C ALA A 98 1.30 21.45 -33.64
N TRP A 99 2.43 20.81 -33.95
CA TRP A 99 3.02 19.78 -33.09
C TRP A 99 3.62 20.31 -31.79
N THR A 100 3.77 21.62 -31.63
CA THR A 100 4.22 22.25 -30.38
C THR A 100 3.03 22.63 -29.51
N ILE A 101 2.01 23.24 -30.11
CA ILE A 101 0.82 23.68 -29.38
C ILE A 101 -0.04 22.50 -28.93
N ILE A 102 -0.22 21.47 -29.77
CA ILE A 102 -1.06 20.31 -29.42
C ILE A 102 -0.55 19.59 -28.15
N PRO A 103 0.74 19.23 -28.01
CA PRO A 103 1.24 18.64 -26.76
C PRO A 103 1.07 19.54 -25.54
N ILE A 104 1.27 20.86 -25.69
CA ILE A 104 1.05 21.81 -24.58
C ILE A 104 -0.41 21.74 -24.11
N VAL A 105 -1.37 21.78 -25.04
CA VAL A 105 -2.80 21.69 -24.71
C VAL A 105 -3.14 20.36 -24.04
N ILE A 106 -2.58 19.24 -24.52
CA ILE A 106 -2.77 17.91 -23.91
C ILE A 106 -2.25 17.91 -22.46
N LEU A 107 -1.05 18.45 -22.22
CA LEU A 107 -0.47 18.50 -20.87
C LEU A 107 -1.26 19.41 -19.93
N VAL A 108 -1.73 20.56 -20.41
CA VAL A 108 -2.60 21.47 -19.63
C VAL A 108 -3.91 20.77 -19.28
N PHE A 109 -4.50 20.03 -20.23
CA PHE A 109 -5.71 19.25 -19.99
C PHE A 109 -5.49 18.18 -18.91
N ILE A 110 -4.41 17.39 -19.00
CA ILE A 110 -4.06 16.40 -17.96
C ILE A 110 -3.86 17.09 -16.60
N GLY A 111 -3.13 18.20 -16.57
CA GLY A 111 -2.87 18.97 -15.34
C GLY A 111 -4.15 19.47 -14.66
N ALA A 112 -5.17 19.85 -15.43
CA ALA A 112 -6.45 20.33 -14.90
C ALA A 112 -7.20 19.26 -14.07
N PHE A 113 -7.03 17.97 -14.38
CA PHE A 113 -7.63 16.87 -13.64
C PHE A 113 -6.68 16.23 -12.63
N SER A 114 -5.37 16.25 -12.89
CA SER A 114 -4.36 15.66 -12.01
C SER A 114 -4.14 16.47 -10.73
N LEU A 115 -4.12 17.81 -10.80
CA LEU A 115 -3.83 18.64 -9.64
C LEU A 115 -4.87 18.52 -8.52
N PRO A 116 -6.20 18.55 -8.76
CA PRO A 116 -7.18 18.36 -7.70
C PRO A 116 -7.03 17.04 -6.95
N ILE A 117 -6.69 15.95 -7.66
CA ILE A 117 -6.44 14.63 -7.07
C ILE A 117 -5.17 14.67 -6.20
N LEU A 118 -4.12 15.33 -6.67
CA LEU A 118 -2.89 15.52 -5.88
C LEU A 118 -3.16 16.29 -4.58
N PHE A 119 -3.93 17.38 -4.62
CA PHE A 119 -4.29 18.13 -3.41
C PHE A 119 -5.07 17.25 -2.42
N LYS A 120 -6.10 16.54 -2.89
CA LYS A 120 -6.85 15.60 -2.04
C LYS A 120 -5.94 14.55 -1.38
N GLN A 121 -4.97 14.02 -2.13
CA GLN A 121 -4.05 13.00 -1.62
C GLN A 121 -3.05 13.54 -0.58
N GLN A 122 -2.67 14.82 -0.66
CA GLN A 122 -1.56 15.39 0.13
C GLN A 122 -2.02 16.34 1.24
N GLU A 123 -3.24 16.85 1.19
CA GLU A 123 -3.85 17.57 2.31
C GLU A 123 -4.35 16.54 3.33
N ILE A 124 -3.65 16.45 4.47
CA ILE A 124 -3.95 15.49 5.53
C ILE A 124 -5.18 15.97 6.33
N PRO A 125 -6.30 15.22 6.35
CA PRO A 125 -7.46 15.54 7.17
C PRO A 125 -7.21 15.26 8.67
N GLU A 126 -8.18 15.61 9.51
CA GLU A 126 -8.19 15.16 10.91
C GLU A 126 -8.45 13.64 10.96
N GLY A 127 -7.59 12.90 11.65
CA GLY A 127 -7.68 11.45 11.76
C GLY A 127 -8.63 11.01 12.88
N ASP A 128 -9.58 10.16 12.55
CA ASP A 128 -10.35 9.39 13.55
C ASP A 128 -9.44 8.41 14.29
N ILE A 129 -8.40 7.90 13.61
CA ILE A 129 -7.41 6.97 14.13
C ILE A 129 -6.02 7.41 13.70
N ASN A 130 -5.11 7.52 14.67
CA ASN A 130 -3.73 7.92 14.45
C ASN A 130 -2.78 6.77 14.73
N ILE A 131 -1.98 6.41 13.71
CA ILE A 131 -1.01 5.33 13.79
C ILE A 131 0.36 5.86 13.39
N LYS A 132 1.37 5.62 14.21
CA LYS A 132 2.76 5.84 13.83
C LYS A 132 3.36 4.53 13.30
N VAL A 133 4.01 4.62 12.15
CA VAL A 133 4.66 3.51 11.45
C VAL A 133 6.15 3.75 11.44
N THR A 134 6.92 2.76 11.85
CA THR A 134 8.39 2.79 11.77
C THR A 134 8.91 1.61 10.96
N GLY A 135 9.67 1.88 9.90
CA GLY A 135 10.36 0.86 9.11
C GLY A 135 11.72 0.48 9.72
N TYR A 136 11.96 -0.83 9.86
CA TYR A 136 13.22 -1.42 10.34
C TYR A 136 13.72 -2.46 9.35
N GLN A 137 15.00 -2.79 9.35
CA GLN A 137 15.54 -3.96 8.64
C GLN A 137 15.23 -5.25 9.42
N TRP A 138 14.32 -6.14 8.98
CA TRP A 138 13.33 -6.01 7.90
C TRP A 138 11.95 -6.38 8.43
N TYR A 139 11.26 -5.39 9.01
CA TYR A 139 9.91 -5.49 9.60
C TYR A 139 9.32 -4.10 9.79
N TRP A 140 8.04 -4.04 10.19
CA TRP A 140 7.34 -2.79 10.49
C TRP A 140 6.88 -2.76 11.94
N GLY A 141 7.15 -1.65 12.62
CA GLY A 141 6.59 -1.36 13.94
C GLY A 141 5.40 -0.40 13.82
N TYR A 142 4.33 -0.68 14.56
CA TYR A 142 3.10 0.11 14.58
C TYR A 142 2.78 0.56 16.01
N GLU A 143 2.46 1.84 16.16
CA GLU A 143 2.09 2.47 17.43
C GLU A 143 0.75 3.18 17.25
N TYR A 144 -0.30 2.73 17.93
CA TYR A 144 -1.62 3.37 17.93
C TYR A 144 -1.57 4.48 18.97
N THR A 145 -1.26 5.70 18.53
CA THR A 145 -0.87 6.79 19.43
C THR A 145 -2.01 7.26 20.33
N ASP A 146 -3.26 7.07 19.90
CA ASP A 146 -4.45 7.42 20.69
C ASP A 146 -4.64 6.50 21.90
N HIS A 147 -4.04 5.31 21.86
CA HIS A 147 -4.15 4.25 22.89
C HIS A 147 -2.80 3.78 23.43
N GLU A 148 -1.70 4.43 23.06
CA GLU A 148 -0.35 4.24 23.61
C GLU A 148 0.14 2.77 23.64
N PHE A 149 -0.28 1.95 22.69
CA PHE A 149 0.24 0.60 22.52
C PHE A 149 0.94 0.43 21.18
N ALA A 150 1.87 -0.51 21.13
CA ALA A 150 2.67 -0.79 19.95
C ALA A 150 2.93 -2.28 19.76
N PHE A 151 3.12 -2.69 18.51
CA PHE A 151 3.50 -4.05 18.14
C PHE A 151 4.35 -4.05 16.86
N ASP A 152 5.15 -5.10 16.71
CA ASP A 152 5.93 -5.37 15.51
C ASP A 152 5.20 -6.34 14.59
N SER A 153 5.50 -6.25 13.29
CA SER A 153 4.88 -7.03 12.23
C SER A 153 5.95 -7.59 11.29
N TYR A 154 6.05 -8.91 11.28
CA TYR A 154 7.01 -9.71 10.51
C TYR A 154 6.29 -10.54 9.46
N MET A 155 6.95 -10.79 8.33
CA MET A 155 6.44 -11.72 7.33
C MET A 155 6.32 -13.13 7.94
N ILE A 156 5.20 -13.81 7.68
CA ILE A 156 5.08 -15.23 7.96
C ILE A 156 6.05 -16.00 7.06
N GLY A 157 6.98 -16.72 7.68
CA GLY A 157 8.12 -17.38 7.04
C GLY A 157 9.44 -16.62 7.11
N SER A 158 9.47 -15.47 7.79
CA SER A 158 10.72 -14.77 8.14
C SER A 158 11.47 -15.47 9.29
N PRO A 159 12.74 -15.12 9.55
CA PRO A 159 13.46 -15.62 10.72
C PRO A 159 12.76 -15.37 12.06
N ALA A 160 11.97 -14.30 12.17
CA ALA A 160 11.21 -14.00 13.38
C ALA A 160 10.10 -15.02 13.67
N THR A 161 9.50 -15.60 12.63
CA THR A 161 8.49 -16.68 12.75
C THR A 161 9.11 -18.08 12.60
N GLY A 162 10.44 -18.18 12.60
CA GLY A 162 11.18 -19.46 12.53
C GLY A 162 11.48 -19.97 11.12
N GLY A 163 11.20 -19.19 10.07
CA GLY A 163 11.51 -19.52 8.67
C GLY A 163 12.83 -18.91 8.16
N ASP A 164 13.10 -19.05 6.85
CA ASP A 164 14.27 -18.49 6.17
C ASP A 164 13.93 -17.70 4.89
N ASN A 165 12.73 -17.10 4.88
CA ASN A 165 12.12 -16.36 3.76
C ASN A 165 11.76 -17.23 2.54
N ARG A 166 11.47 -18.52 2.76
CA ARG A 166 11.01 -19.45 1.72
C ARG A 166 9.72 -20.12 2.15
N LEU A 167 8.92 -20.51 1.17
CA LEU A 167 7.74 -21.32 1.41
C LEU A 167 8.17 -22.76 1.74
N THR A 168 7.82 -23.21 2.94
CA THR A 168 7.99 -24.59 3.41
C THR A 168 6.66 -25.12 3.94
N PRO A 169 6.49 -26.43 4.17
CA PRO A 169 5.28 -26.98 4.78
C PRO A 169 4.94 -26.32 6.12
N GLU A 170 5.94 -26.00 6.94
CA GLU A 170 5.77 -25.33 8.23
C GLU A 170 5.27 -23.87 8.05
N VAL A 171 5.77 -23.16 7.03
CA VAL A 171 5.30 -21.81 6.71
C VAL A 171 3.88 -21.84 6.14
N GLU A 172 3.53 -22.85 5.34
CA GLU A 172 2.16 -23.04 4.86
C GLU A 172 1.19 -23.32 6.02
N GLU A 173 1.60 -24.12 7.01
CA GLU A 173 0.82 -24.34 8.24
C GLU A 173 0.64 -23.03 9.04
N GLN A 174 1.72 -22.25 9.23
CA GLN A 174 1.64 -20.94 9.90
C GLN A 174 0.69 -19.98 9.18
N LEU A 175 0.68 -19.96 7.84
CA LEU A 175 -0.25 -19.14 7.06
C LEU A 175 -1.70 -19.57 7.31
N VAL A 176 -1.98 -20.88 7.31
CA VAL A 176 -3.32 -21.41 7.58
C VAL A 176 -3.78 -21.09 9.00
N GLU A 177 -2.91 -21.24 10.00
CA GLU A 177 -3.20 -20.88 11.40
C GLU A 177 -3.50 -19.39 11.56
N ALA A 178 -2.84 -18.53 10.79
CA ALA A 178 -3.09 -17.09 10.77
C ALA A 178 -4.31 -16.66 9.92
N GLY A 179 -5.05 -17.62 9.33
CA GLY A 179 -6.25 -17.37 8.53
C GLY A 179 -5.99 -17.01 7.07
N TYR A 180 -4.80 -17.31 6.55
CA TYR A 180 -4.42 -17.11 5.15
C TYR A 180 -4.25 -18.44 4.42
N SER A 181 -3.87 -18.38 3.13
CA SER A 181 -3.46 -19.55 2.36
C SER A 181 -2.01 -19.41 1.92
N ARG A 182 -1.47 -20.49 1.31
CA ARG A 182 -0.17 -20.47 0.63
C ARG A 182 0.00 -19.34 -0.40
N ASP A 183 -1.10 -18.85 -0.99
CA ASP A 183 -1.06 -17.83 -2.04
C ASP A 183 -0.73 -16.43 -1.47
N GLU A 184 -0.89 -16.25 -0.15
CA GLU A 184 -0.53 -15.01 0.56
C GLU A 184 0.90 -15.04 1.15
N PHE A 185 1.68 -16.09 0.86
CA PHE A 185 3.12 -16.07 1.16
C PHE A 185 3.79 -14.85 0.48
N LEU A 186 4.72 -14.19 1.18
CA LEU A 186 5.32 -12.89 0.85
C LEU A 186 4.43 -11.65 1.04
N LEU A 187 3.16 -11.82 1.42
CA LEU A 187 2.22 -10.73 1.69
C LEU A 187 1.77 -10.72 3.16
N ALA A 188 1.40 -11.89 3.68
CA ALA A 188 0.89 -12.02 5.03
C ALA A 188 1.97 -11.80 6.09
N THR A 189 1.56 -11.13 7.17
CA THR A 189 2.35 -10.88 8.37
C THR A 189 1.73 -11.55 9.58
N ASP A 190 2.54 -11.82 10.61
CA ASP A 190 2.13 -12.44 11.88
C ASP A 190 1.13 -11.57 12.67
N THR A 191 1.31 -10.25 12.64
CA THR A 191 0.38 -9.24 13.15
C THR A 191 -0.09 -8.33 12.02
N ALA A 192 -1.27 -7.71 12.17
CA ALA A 192 -1.84 -6.81 11.17
C ALA A 192 -2.25 -5.47 11.79
N VAL A 193 -2.17 -4.41 10.99
CA VAL A 193 -2.84 -3.14 11.31
C VAL A 193 -4.35 -3.38 11.17
N VAL A 194 -5.13 -3.11 12.22
CA VAL A 194 -6.59 -3.28 12.21
C VAL A 194 -7.23 -1.91 12.32
N VAL A 195 -8.14 -1.60 11.38
CA VAL A 195 -8.85 -0.32 11.34
C VAL A 195 -10.33 -0.56 11.00
N PRO A 196 -11.25 0.27 11.51
CA PRO A 196 -12.65 0.21 11.15
C PRO A 196 -12.90 0.80 9.75
N VAL A 197 -13.87 0.24 9.05
CA VAL A 197 -14.38 0.76 7.78
C VAL A 197 -15.03 2.14 7.96
N GLY A 198 -14.87 3.03 6.98
CA GLY A 198 -15.49 4.36 6.95
C GLY A 198 -14.92 5.36 7.97
N LYS A 199 -13.71 5.10 8.50
CA LYS A 199 -12.97 6.03 9.36
C LYS A 199 -11.73 6.57 8.67
N THR A 200 -11.42 7.83 8.91
CA THR A 200 -10.21 8.47 8.40
C THR A 200 -9.02 8.04 9.25
N VAL A 201 -8.13 7.26 8.65
CA VAL A 201 -6.87 6.81 9.27
C VAL A 201 -5.76 7.72 8.81
N VAL A 202 -5.06 8.35 9.76
CA VAL A 202 -3.85 9.14 9.50
C VAL A 202 -2.64 8.37 10.01
N MET A 203 -1.68 8.14 9.12
CA MET A 203 -0.44 7.45 9.47
C MET A 203 0.76 8.39 9.43
N THR A 204 1.55 8.39 10.50
CA THR A 204 2.84 9.09 10.56
C THR A 204 3.98 8.10 10.34
N VAL A 205 4.70 8.23 9.23
CA VAL A 205 5.66 7.24 8.72
C VAL A 205 7.10 7.74 8.86
N THR A 206 7.99 6.90 9.41
CA THR A 206 9.43 7.16 9.54
C THR A 206 10.27 5.89 9.40
N GLY A 207 11.57 6.03 9.14
CA GLY A 207 12.54 4.93 9.19
C GLY A 207 13.36 4.94 10.48
N ALA A 208 13.76 3.77 10.98
CA ALA A 208 14.65 3.67 12.14
C ALA A 208 16.14 3.54 11.75
N ASP A 209 16.43 2.99 10.58
CA ASP A 209 17.78 2.67 10.12
C ASP A 209 18.09 3.23 8.73
N VAL A 210 17.51 2.65 7.68
CA VAL A 210 17.60 3.07 6.28
C VAL A 210 16.23 3.56 5.79
N ILE A 211 16.17 4.00 4.54
CA ILE A 211 14.88 4.36 3.92
C ILE A 211 14.12 3.07 3.60
N HIS A 212 12.86 3.04 4.02
CA HIS A 212 11.85 2.07 3.58
C HIS A 212 10.71 2.85 2.91
N SER A 213 9.69 2.16 2.40
CA SER A 213 8.49 2.84 1.89
C SER A 213 7.25 2.02 2.17
N TRP A 214 6.33 2.61 2.95
CA TRP A 214 5.09 1.97 3.36
C TRP A 214 4.00 2.25 2.33
N THR A 215 3.24 1.23 1.92
CA THR A 215 2.22 1.38 0.88
C THR A 215 1.14 0.33 1.01
N ILE A 216 -0.08 0.67 0.60
CA ILE A 216 -1.17 -0.27 0.30
C ILE A 216 -1.72 0.10 -1.08
N PRO A 217 -1.49 -0.69 -2.14
CA PRO A 217 -1.94 -0.37 -3.49
C PRO A 217 -3.45 -0.15 -3.59
N ALA A 218 -4.25 -0.98 -2.92
CA ALA A 218 -5.71 -0.88 -2.88
C ALA A 218 -6.23 0.43 -2.27
N PHE A 219 -5.41 1.12 -1.47
CA PHE A 219 -5.75 2.39 -0.83
C PHE A 219 -5.20 3.61 -1.57
N GLY A 220 -4.33 3.41 -2.57
CA GLY A 220 -3.75 4.52 -3.32
C GLY A 220 -2.72 5.33 -2.52
N VAL A 221 -2.11 4.73 -1.49
CA VAL A 221 -1.16 5.41 -0.59
C VAL A 221 0.23 4.83 -0.68
N LYS A 222 1.24 5.68 -0.65
CA LYS A 222 2.66 5.31 -0.54
C LYS A 222 3.42 6.47 0.10
N GLN A 223 4.22 6.19 1.12
CA GLN A 223 5.06 7.18 1.76
C GLN A 223 6.37 6.56 2.21
N ASP A 224 7.47 7.23 1.88
CA ASP A 224 8.79 6.82 2.31
C ASP A 224 8.95 7.02 3.81
N ALA A 225 9.44 5.97 4.46
CA ALA A 225 9.87 5.91 5.85
C ALA A 225 11.34 6.35 5.90
N VAL A 226 11.57 7.67 5.96
CA VAL A 226 12.92 8.25 5.93
C VAL A 226 13.45 8.47 7.36
N PRO A 227 14.63 7.94 7.71
CA PRO A 227 15.23 8.19 9.03
C PRO A 227 15.38 9.69 9.33
N GLY A 228 14.89 10.09 10.51
CA GLY A 228 14.91 11.48 10.97
C GLY A 228 13.82 12.38 10.39
N ARG A 229 12.83 11.83 9.67
CA ARG A 229 11.65 12.57 9.18
C ARG A 229 10.37 11.85 9.55
N LEU A 230 9.37 12.61 10.01
CA LEU A 230 8.01 12.14 10.18
C LEU A 230 7.18 12.66 9.00
N ALA A 231 6.86 11.78 8.06
CA ALA A 231 5.95 12.08 6.95
C ALA A 231 4.53 11.59 7.28
N GLN A 232 3.51 12.09 6.59
CA GLN A 232 2.13 11.65 6.82
C GLN A 232 1.48 11.19 5.52
N LEU A 233 0.60 10.20 5.67
CA LEU A 233 -0.38 9.81 4.66
C LEU A 233 -1.73 9.62 5.35
N TRP A 234 -2.80 9.54 4.57
CA TRP A 234 -4.12 9.26 5.08
C TRP A 234 -4.90 8.34 4.12
N PHE A 235 -5.88 7.62 4.65
CA PHE A 235 -6.87 6.89 3.86
C PHE A 235 -8.16 6.68 4.64
N GLU A 236 -9.27 6.49 3.93
CA GLU A 236 -10.55 6.04 4.47
C GLU A 236 -10.96 4.79 3.69
N ALA A 237 -10.94 3.63 4.35
CA ALA A 237 -11.29 2.37 3.71
C ALA A 237 -12.81 2.21 3.64
N GLU A 238 -13.35 1.92 2.46
CA GLU A 238 -14.80 1.89 2.21
C GLU A 238 -15.39 0.47 2.18
N LYS A 239 -14.53 -0.55 2.32
CA LYS A 239 -14.93 -1.95 2.33
C LYS A 239 -14.11 -2.73 3.36
N GLU A 240 -14.79 -3.56 4.14
CA GLU A 240 -14.13 -4.55 5.00
C GLU A 240 -13.33 -5.56 4.17
N GLY A 241 -12.25 -6.07 4.75
CA GLY A 241 -11.40 -7.08 4.12
C GLY A 241 -9.92 -6.98 4.52
N VAL A 242 -9.11 -7.83 3.91
CA VAL A 242 -7.66 -7.86 4.08
C VAL A 242 -6.98 -7.22 2.87
N TYR A 243 -6.01 -6.34 3.15
CA TYR A 243 -5.27 -5.56 2.17
C TYR A 243 -3.78 -5.67 2.42
N PHE A 244 -3.02 -5.95 1.37
CA PHE A 244 -1.59 -6.17 1.47
C PHE A 244 -0.78 -5.07 0.79
N GLY A 245 0.41 -4.85 1.34
CA GLY A 245 1.45 -4.00 0.79
C GLY A 245 2.80 -4.68 0.88
N GLN A 246 3.79 -4.10 0.20
CA GLN A 246 5.18 -4.53 0.29
C GLN A 246 6.07 -3.30 0.38
N CYS A 247 7.18 -3.42 1.13
CA CYS A 247 8.18 -2.36 1.20
C CYS A 247 8.59 -1.92 -0.20
N SER A 248 8.53 -0.62 -0.47
CA SER A 248 8.66 -0.03 -1.81
C SER A 248 9.90 0.84 -2.01
N GLU A 249 10.89 0.76 -1.11
CA GLU A 249 12.22 1.35 -1.30
C GLU A 249 13.29 0.32 -0.92
N LEU A 250 14.35 0.21 -1.72
CA LEU A 250 15.37 -0.83 -1.57
C LEU A 250 16.11 -0.66 -0.25
N CYS A 251 15.81 -1.52 0.72
CA CYS A 251 16.32 -1.41 2.10
C CYS A 251 17.28 -2.53 2.52
N GLY A 252 17.84 -3.29 1.58
CA GLY A 252 18.88 -4.30 1.83
C GLY A 252 18.46 -5.75 1.58
N GLN A 253 19.13 -6.69 2.25
CA GLN A 253 19.08 -8.13 1.94
C GLN A 253 17.67 -8.72 1.94
N ALA A 254 16.81 -8.32 2.88
CA ALA A 254 15.46 -8.84 3.00
C ALA A 254 14.38 -7.81 2.61
N HIS A 255 14.72 -6.88 1.71
CA HIS A 255 13.77 -5.90 1.16
C HIS A 255 12.46 -6.53 0.65
N ALA A 256 12.54 -7.69 -0.01
CA ALA A 256 11.38 -8.42 -0.53
C ALA A 256 10.56 -9.18 0.55
N TYR A 257 10.96 -9.15 1.82
CA TYR A 257 10.45 -10.01 2.89
C TYR A 257 9.95 -9.25 4.12
N MET A 258 9.51 -8.00 3.93
CA MET A 258 8.89 -7.17 4.97
C MET A 258 7.59 -6.52 4.47
N PRO A 259 6.54 -7.35 4.24
CA PRO A 259 5.27 -6.88 3.72
C PRO A 259 4.44 -6.19 4.79
N ILE A 260 3.25 -5.77 4.41
CA ILE A 260 2.31 -4.99 5.23
C ILE A 260 0.95 -5.68 5.12
N THR A 261 0.31 -5.97 6.24
CA THR A 261 -1.08 -6.42 6.28
C THR A 261 -1.96 -5.39 7.01
N VAL A 262 -3.01 -4.94 6.34
CA VAL A 262 -4.09 -4.14 6.94
C VAL A 262 -5.40 -4.94 6.88
N LYS A 263 -6.08 -5.07 8.01
CA LYS A 263 -7.43 -5.62 8.13
C LYS A 263 -8.40 -4.50 8.39
N VAL A 264 -9.33 -4.29 7.46
CA VAL A 264 -10.45 -3.36 7.62
C VAL A 264 -11.65 -4.15 8.11
N VAL A 265 -12.21 -3.75 9.24
CA VAL A 265 -13.29 -4.48 9.93
C VAL A 265 -14.47 -3.57 10.24
N SER A 266 -15.59 -4.14 10.70
CA SER A 266 -16.69 -3.33 11.23
C SER A 266 -16.25 -2.54 12.47
N GLU A 267 -16.95 -1.45 12.78
CA GLU A 267 -16.68 -0.68 14.00
C GLU A 267 -16.75 -1.57 15.25
N GLU A 268 -17.74 -2.46 15.36
CA GLU A 268 -17.86 -3.36 16.51
C GLU A 268 -16.67 -4.32 16.62
N ALA A 269 -16.23 -4.90 15.51
CA ALA A 269 -15.07 -5.79 15.47
C ALA A 269 -13.77 -5.05 15.80
N TYR A 270 -13.61 -3.80 15.32
CA TYR A 270 -12.47 -2.96 15.68
C TYR A 270 -12.44 -2.70 17.18
N GLN A 271 -13.57 -2.32 17.79
CA GLN A 271 -13.61 -2.05 19.22
C GLN A 271 -13.35 -3.29 20.09
N GLN A 272 -13.80 -4.46 19.65
CA GLN A 272 -13.46 -5.73 20.31
C GLN A 272 -11.97 -6.05 20.21
N TRP A 273 -11.39 -5.90 19.02
CA TRP A 273 -9.96 -6.10 18.81
C TRP A 273 -9.14 -5.11 19.65
N LEU A 274 -9.55 -3.84 19.66
CA LEU A 274 -8.85 -2.76 20.37
C LEU A 274 -8.83 -2.98 21.88
N ASP A 275 -9.93 -3.43 22.48
CA ASP A 275 -9.95 -3.80 23.90
C ASP A 275 -8.95 -4.92 24.22
N GLY A 276 -8.89 -5.96 23.37
CA GLY A 276 -7.91 -7.04 23.50
C GLY A 276 -6.47 -6.56 23.31
N ALA A 277 -6.22 -5.73 22.29
CA ALA A 277 -4.89 -5.19 22.01
C ALA A 277 -4.40 -4.27 23.16
N ILE A 278 -5.27 -3.46 23.74
CA ILE A 278 -4.95 -2.64 24.91
C ILE A 278 -4.55 -3.52 26.11
N GLU A 279 -5.26 -4.62 26.34
CA GLU A 279 -4.94 -5.57 27.41
C GLU A 279 -3.61 -6.29 27.14
N ASP A 280 -3.42 -6.83 25.95
CA ASP A 280 -2.26 -7.63 25.57
C ASP A 280 -0.96 -6.80 25.49
N TYR A 281 -1.06 -5.54 25.04
CA TYR A 281 0.09 -4.64 24.85
C TYR A 281 0.18 -3.53 25.91
N ALA A 282 -0.62 -3.61 26.97
CA ALA A 282 -0.66 -2.65 28.08
C ALA A 282 -0.87 -1.18 27.66
N GLY A 283 -1.82 -0.95 26.74
CA GLY A 283 -2.20 0.38 26.26
C GLY A 283 -3.09 1.18 27.22
N THR A 284 -3.41 2.41 26.82
CA THR A 284 -4.34 3.30 27.52
C THR A 284 -5.81 2.93 27.20
N PRO A 285 -6.64 2.62 28.23
CA PRO A 285 -8.03 2.22 28.02
C PRO A 285 -8.88 3.26 27.31
N ARG A 286 -9.85 2.79 26.53
CA ARG A 286 -10.87 3.66 25.93
C ARG A 286 -11.69 4.39 27.00
N ALA A 287 -12.05 5.64 26.74
CA ALA A 287 -13.00 6.37 27.57
C ALA A 287 -14.39 5.68 27.49
N ARG A 288 -14.83 5.03 28.58
CA ARG A 288 -16.19 4.50 28.65
C ARG A 288 -17.17 5.65 28.87
N GLN A 289 -18.05 5.89 27.91
CA GLN A 289 -19.24 6.70 28.14
C GLN A 289 -20.18 5.89 29.03
N VAL A 290 -20.05 6.06 30.34
CA VAL A 290 -21.03 5.52 31.28
C VAL A 290 -22.29 6.35 31.05
N ALA A 291 -23.36 5.73 30.56
CA ALA A 291 -24.65 6.39 30.48
C ALA A 291 -24.95 7.01 31.86
N ALA A 292 -25.19 8.32 31.88
CA ALA A 292 -25.63 8.97 33.10
C ALA A 292 -26.92 8.27 33.52
N ALA A 293 -26.93 7.70 34.73
CA ALA A 293 -28.14 7.13 35.30
C ALA A 293 -29.17 8.27 35.42
N GLU A 294 -30.25 8.18 34.64
CA GLU A 294 -31.48 8.94 34.89
C GLU A 294 -32.20 8.42 36.14
#